data_AF-A0A523Z1X9-F1
#
_entry.id   AF-A0A523Z1X9-F1
#
_cell.length_a   1.000
_cell.length_b   1.000
_cell.length_c   1.000
_cell.angle_alpha   90.00
_cell.angle_beta   90.00
_cell.angle_gamma   90.00
#
_symmetry.space_group_name_H-M   'P 1'
#
loop_
_entity.id
_entity.type
_entity.pdbx_description
1 polymer ?
#
loop_
_entity_poly.entity_id
_entity_poly.type
_entity_poly.pdbx_seq_one_letter_code
_entity_poly.pdbx_strand_id
1 'polypeptide(L)'
;MVELTKTKAKEITLEVWRYLRDNPAVGDKENLPERIYNKIEDFSGGCALCEIDGAENCSFCPLRDLSGGNDNCSDYWSWTSANTKEKRSEAAGRIIKLVENWEPED
;
A
#
# COMPACT_ATOMS: atom_id res chain seq x y z
N MET A 1 -2.94 -18.28 10.38
CA MET A 1 -2.52 -16.95 9.89
C MET A 1 -2.10 -16.15 11.09
N VAL A 2 -0.89 -15.59 11.08
CA VAL A 2 -0.51 -14.56 12.05
C VAL A 2 -1.38 -13.35 11.73
N GLU A 3 -2.14 -12.87 12.69
CA GLU A 3 -3.00 -11.70 12.54
C GLU A 3 -2.10 -10.46 12.36
N LEU A 4 -2.19 -9.83 11.18
CA LEU A 4 -1.41 -8.63 10.86
C LEU A 4 -2.02 -7.43 11.60
N THR A 5 -1.34 -6.91 12.62
CA THR A 5 -1.83 -5.72 13.35
C THR A 5 -1.85 -4.48 12.47
N LYS A 6 -2.73 -3.53 12.78
CA LYS A 6 -2.83 -2.26 12.04
C LYS A 6 -1.52 -1.46 12.10
N THR A 7 -0.88 -1.38 13.27
CA THR A 7 0.45 -0.77 13.41
C THR A 7 1.47 -1.45 12.49
N LYS A 8 1.50 -2.80 12.45
CA LYS A 8 2.45 -3.49 11.60
C LYS A 8 2.19 -3.27 10.11
N ALA A 9 0.92 -3.30 9.72
CA ALA A 9 0.49 -3.02 8.36
C ALA A 9 0.86 -1.59 7.93
N LYS A 10 0.72 -0.59 8.81
CA LYS A 10 1.19 0.79 8.58
C LYS A 10 2.69 0.83 8.28
N GLU A 11 3.52 0.19 9.11
CA GLU A 11 4.98 0.17 8.91
C GLU A 11 5.38 -0.41 7.56
N ILE A 12 4.85 -1.60 7.23
CA ILE A 12 5.15 -2.30 5.99
C ILE A 12 4.69 -1.46 4.79
N THR A 13 3.49 -0.89 4.87
CA THR A 13 2.93 0.00 3.84
C THR A 13 3.87 1.18 3.60
N LEU A 14 4.27 1.90 4.66
CA LEU A 14 5.18 3.04 4.49
C LEU A 14 6.53 2.63 3.87
N GLU A 15 7.08 1.48 4.26
CA GLU A 15 8.33 0.98 3.68
C GLU A 15 8.20 0.68 2.18
N VAL A 16 7.17 -0.07 1.80
CA VAL A 16 6.90 -0.42 0.40
C VAL A 16 6.68 0.83 -0.44
N TRP A 17 5.77 1.72 -0.01
CA TRP A 17 5.40 2.89 -0.81
C TRP A 17 6.49 3.94 -0.88
N ARG A 18 7.31 4.12 0.16
CA ARG A 18 8.52 4.95 0.07
C ARG A 18 9.50 4.41 -0.97
N TYR A 19 9.72 3.09 -0.98
CA TYR A 19 10.56 2.48 -2.01
C TYR A 19 10.00 2.68 -3.42
N LEU A 20 8.70 2.46 -3.62
CA LEU A 20 8.04 2.63 -4.93
C LEU A 20 8.01 4.08 -5.41
N ARG A 21 7.89 5.05 -4.48
CA ARG A 21 8.00 6.48 -4.80
C ARG A 21 9.39 6.81 -5.36
N ASP A 22 10.43 6.29 -4.73
CA ASP A 22 11.83 6.57 -5.09
C ASP A 22 12.31 5.70 -6.26
N ASN A 23 11.63 4.58 -6.54
CA ASN A 23 11.93 3.64 -7.62
C ASN A 23 10.69 3.37 -8.52
N PRO A 24 10.10 4.39 -9.16
CA PRO A 24 8.83 4.27 -9.88
C PRO A 24 8.87 3.40 -11.14
N ALA A 25 10.06 2.94 -11.53
CA ALA A 25 10.22 1.92 -12.57
C ALA A 25 9.71 0.54 -12.12
N VAL A 26 9.68 0.27 -10.81
CA VAL A 26 9.12 -0.94 -10.22
C VAL A 26 7.60 -0.84 -10.29
N GLY A 27 6.98 -1.71 -11.08
CA GLY A 27 5.52 -1.74 -11.31
C GLY A 27 4.79 -2.86 -10.58
N ASP A 28 5.51 -3.82 -10.01
CA ASP A 28 4.96 -5.04 -9.41
C ASP A 28 5.71 -5.39 -8.13
N LYS A 29 5.06 -6.09 -7.20
CA LYS A 29 5.65 -6.41 -5.89
C LYS A 29 6.81 -7.39 -6.00
N GLU A 30 6.79 -8.28 -6.98
CA GLU A 30 7.82 -9.29 -7.25
C GLU A 30 9.17 -8.67 -7.66
N ASN A 31 9.15 -7.39 -8.07
CA ASN A 31 10.33 -6.63 -8.44
C ASN A 31 10.86 -5.76 -7.28
N LEU A 32 10.30 -5.88 -6.08
CA LEU A 32 10.83 -5.24 -4.89
C LEU A 32 12.13 -5.92 -4.44
N PRO A 33 13.01 -5.20 -3.71
CA PRO A 33 14.15 -5.81 -3.05
C PRO A 33 13.68 -6.95 -2.14
N GLU A 34 14.43 -8.06 -2.11
CA GLU A 34 14.12 -9.26 -1.32
C GLU A 34 13.72 -8.94 0.13
N ARG A 35 14.42 -8.01 0.79
CA ARG A 35 14.12 -7.56 2.17
C ARG A 35 12.70 -6.98 2.36
N ILE A 36 12.14 -6.37 1.31
CA ILE A 36 10.80 -5.78 1.31
C ILE A 36 9.80 -6.84 0.84
N TYR A 37 10.14 -7.55 -0.25
CA TYR A 37 9.30 -8.61 -0.81
C TYR A 37 8.94 -9.67 0.22
N ASN A 38 9.90 -10.18 0.99
CA ASN A 38 9.67 -11.22 2.01
C ASN A 38 8.69 -10.78 3.12
N LYS A 39 8.42 -9.47 3.28
CA LYS A 39 7.43 -8.96 4.24
C LYS A 39 5.99 -9.03 3.71
N ILE A 40 5.84 -9.15 2.39
CA ILE A 40 4.57 -9.06 1.67
C ILE A 40 4.38 -10.20 0.66
N GLU A 41 5.24 -11.22 0.69
CA GLU A 41 5.25 -12.30 -0.31
C GLU A 41 3.89 -13.04 -0.32
N ASP A 42 3.38 -13.32 0.87
CA ASP A 42 2.11 -14.00 1.12
C ASP A 42 0.87 -13.10 0.96
N PHE A 43 1.06 -11.80 0.75
CA PHE A 43 -0.05 -10.85 0.62
C PHE A 43 -0.68 -10.97 -0.77
N SER A 44 -1.99 -10.81 -0.88
CA SER A 44 -2.69 -10.84 -2.18
C SER A 44 -2.20 -9.74 -3.14
N GLY A 45 -1.70 -8.62 -2.61
CA GLY A 45 -1.17 -7.51 -3.37
C GLY A 45 0.02 -6.79 -2.72
N GLY A 46 0.41 -5.65 -3.29
CA GLY A 46 1.53 -4.84 -2.78
C GLY A 46 1.19 -3.97 -1.56
N CYS A 47 -0.06 -3.97 -1.08
CA CYS A 47 -0.54 -3.10 -0.02
C CYS A 47 -0.88 -3.89 1.24
N ALA A 48 -0.07 -3.77 2.29
CA ALA A 48 -0.31 -4.47 3.57
C ALA A 48 -1.62 -4.05 4.25
N LEU A 49 -2.12 -2.84 3.99
CA LEU A 49 -3.42 -2.39 4.52
C LEU A 49 -4.61 -3.19 3.97
N CYS A 50 -4.47 -3.79 2.77
CA CYS A 50 -5.51 -4.65 2.21
C CYS A 50 -5.55 -6.03 2.89
N GLU A 51 -4.52 -6.40 3.67
CA GLU A 51 -4.42 -7.72 4.28
C GLU A 51 -4.90 -7.74 5.74
N ILE A 52 -5.19 -6.56 6.29
CA ILE A 52 -5.79 -6.44 7.63
C ILE A 52 -7.16 -7.13 7.61
N ASP A 53 -7.42 -7.95 8.62
CA ASP A 53 -8.67 -8.71 8.81
C ASP A 53 -9.07 -9.66 7.66
N GLY A 54 -8.10 -10.11 6.86
CA GLY A 54 -8.37 -11.01 5.74
C GLY A 54 -9.22 -10.36 4.64
N ALA A 55 -9.11 -9.04 4.49
CA ALA A 55 -9.86 -8.27 3.51
C ALA A 55 -9.45 -8.61 2.07
N GLU A 56 -9.99 -9.71 1.52
CA GLU A 56 -9.91 -10.04 0.09
C GLU A 56 -10.56 -8.95 -0.80
N ASN A 57 -11.28 -8.01 -0.19
CA ASN A 57 -11.91 -6.88 -0.85
C ASN A 57 -11.43 -5.55 -0.27
N CYS A 58 -11.23 -4.55 -1.15
CA CYS A 58 -10.84 -3.19 -0.76
C CYS A 58 -11.88 -2.47 0.13
N SER A 59 -13.01 -3.12 0.45
CA SER A 59 -14.11 -2.54 1.22
C SER A 59 -13.77 -2.35 2.70
N PHE A 60 -12.81 -3.09 3.24
CA PHE A 60 -12.35 -2.94 4.63
C PHE A 60 -10.91 -2.44 4.72
N CYS A 61 -10.28 -2.14 3.58
CA CYS A 61 -8.93 -1.61 3.56
C CYS A 61 -8.92 -0.19 4.17
N PRO A 62 -8.12 0.08 5.21
CA PRO A 62 -8.02 1.41 5.80
C PRO A 62 -7.66 2.50 4.78
N LEU A 63 -6.93 2.15 3.72
CA LEU A 63 -6.60 3.11 2.66
C LEU A 63 -7.85 3.68 1.97
N ARG A 64 -8.95 2.93 1.89
CA ARG A 64 -10.22 3.43 1.34
C ARG A 64 -10.79 4.56 2.20
N ASP A 65 -10.83 4.35 3.51
CA ASP A 65 -11.38 5.31 4.45
C ASP A 65 -10.45 6.54 4.55
N LEU A 66 -9.14 6.32 4.53
CA LEU A 66 -8.13 7.40 4.47
C LEU A 66 -8.24 8.25 3.20
N SER A 67 -8.60 7.65 2.07
CA SER A 67 -8.88 8.36 0.81
C SER A 67 -10.25 9.04 0.76
N GLY A 68 -10.94 9.20 1.90
CA GLY A 68 -12.22 9.90 1.99
C GLY A 68 -13.43 9.07 1.59
N GLY A 69 -13.33 7.73 1.65
CA GLY A 69 -14.45 6.81 1.39
C GLY A 69 -14.83 6.67 -0.09
N ASN A 70 -14.05 7.24 -1.02
CA ASN A 70 -14.26 7.02 -2.45
C ASN A 70 -13.93 5.57 -2.83
N ASP A 71 -14.79 4.97 -3.65
CA ASP A 71 -14.70 3.58 -4.04
C ASP A 71 -13.30 3.22 -4.55
N ASN A 72 -12.73 2.18 -3.93
CA ASN A 72 -11.56 1.40 -4.37
C ASN A 72 -10.13 1.89 -4.08
N CYS A 73 -9.80 2.60 -2.99
CA CYS A 73 -8.39 3.00 -2.75
C CYS A 73 -7.82 3.76 -3.97
N SER A 74 -8.43 4.90 -4.33
CA SER A 74 -8.19 5.63 -5.58
C SER A 74 -6.70 5.91 -5.88
N ASP A 75 -5.88 6.14 -4.87
CA ASP A 75 -4.44 6.36 -5.05
C ASP A 75 -3.69 5.06 -5.42
N TYR A 76 -4.11 3.91 -4.93
CA TYR A 76 -3.59 2.61 -5.36
C TYR A 76 -3.88 2.38 -6.84
N TRP A 77 -5.12 2.62 -7.29
CA TRP A 77 -5.45 2.53 -8.72
C TRP A 77 -4.73 3.58 -9.56
N SER A 78 -4.55 4.78 -9.02
CA SER A 78 -3.75 5.81 -9.69
C SER A 78 -2.32 5.34 -9.92
N TRP A 79 -1.76 4.55 -9.00
CA TRP A 79 -0.43 3.96 -9.15
C TRP A 79 -0.42 2.81 -10.17
N THR A 80 -1.36 1.86 -10.07
CA THR A 80 -1.40 0.69 -10.98
C THR A 80 -1.71 1.08 -12.42
N SER A 81 -2.57 2.09 -12.63
CA SER A 81 -2.96 2.60 -13.96
C SER A 81 -2.02 3.68 -14.52
N ALA A 82 -1.04 4.12 -13.75
CA ALA A 82 -0.11 5.16 -14.19
C ALA A 82 0.76 4.67 -15.37
N ASN A 83 0.73 5.44 -16.45
CA ASN A 83 1.48 5.19 -17.68
C ASN A 83 2.87 5.84 -17.70
N THR A 84 3.26 6.57 -16.65
CA THR A 84 4.59 7.17 -16.52
C THR A 84 5.16 6.94 -15.12
N LYS A 85 6.49 7.01 -15.02
CA LYS A 85 7.21 6.88 -13.75
C LYS A 85 6.85 8.02 -12.79
N GLU A 86 6.70 9.22 -13.30
CA GLU A 86 6.36 10.42 -12.54
C GLU A 86 4.99 10.26 -11.87
N LYS A 87 3.98 9.81 -12.63
CA LYS A 87 2.64 9.55 -12.08
C LYS A 87 2.62 8.44 -11.03
N ARG A 88 3.43 7.38 -11.21
CA ARG A 88 3.62 6.35 -10.18
C ARG A 88 4.23 6.94 -8.91
N SER A 89 5.30 7.72 -9.03
CA SER A 89 5.93 8.36 -7.89
C SER A 89 4.97 9.29 -7.15
N GLU A 90 4.19 10.08 -7.88
CA GLU A 90 3.16 10.97 -7.30
C GLU A 90 2.06 10.19 -6.57
N ALA A 91 1.54 9.12 -7.17
CA ALA A 91 0.52 8.28 -6.55
C ALA A 91 1.04 7.61 -5.27
N ALA A 92 2.25 7.05 -5.31
CA ALA A 92 2.92 6.51 -4.12
C ALA A 92 3.10 7.59 -3.03
N GLY A 93 3.46 8.81 -3.42
CA GLY A 93 3.56 9.96 -2.53
C GLY A 93 2.25 10.33 -1.83
N ARG A 94 1.10 10.20 -2.52
CA ARG A 94 -0.22 10.44 -1.91
C ARG A 94 -0.57 9.35 -0.90
N ILE A 95 -0.31 8.08 -1.21
CA ILE A 95 -0.50 6.96 -0.28
C ILE A 95 0.34 7.17 0.98
N ILE A 96 1.62 7.52 0.86
CA ILE A 96 2.49 7.79 2.00
C ILE A 96 1.89 8.88 2.90
N LYS A 97 1.44 10.01 2.34
CA LYS A 97 0.86 11.11 3.12
C LYS A 97 -0.40 10.69 3.88
N LEU A 98 -1.26 9.90 3.26
CA LEU A 98 -2.46 9.37 3.92
C LEU A 98 -2.10 8.48 5.10
N VAL A 99 -1.16 7.55 4.89
CA VAL A 99 -0.76 6.56 5.88
C VAL A 99 0.07 7.16 7.01
N GLU A 100 0.90 8.18 6.73
CA GLU A 100 1.68 8.89 7.77
C GLU A 100 0.77 9.57 8.79
N ASN A 101 -0.33 10.18 8.32
CA ASN A 101 -1.32 10.87 9.14
C ASN A 101 -2.34 9.93 9.82
N TRP A 102 -2.34 8.64 9.46
CA TRP A 102 -3.23 7.67 10.07
C TRP A 102 -2.65 7.17 11.40
N GLU A 103 -3.38 7.31 12.50
CA GLU A 103 -3.00 6.75 13.79
C GLU A 103 -3.79 5.44 14.03
N PRO A 104 -3.20 4.26 13.74
CA PRO A 104 -3.89 3.00 13.98
C PRO A 104 -4.03 2.75 15.48
N GLU A 105 -5.23 2.35 15.88
CA GLU A 105 -5.50 1.74 17.17
C GLU A 105 -5.68 0.24 16.93
N ASP A 106 -4.65 -0.53 17.29
CA ASP A 106 -4.70 -2.00 17.41
C ASP A 106 -5.05 -2.43 18.83
#